data_AF-A0A6P5GMP6-F1
#
_entry.id   AF-A0A6P5GMP6-F1
#
_cell.length_a   1.000
_cell.length_b   1.000
_cell.length_c   1.000
_cell.angle_alpha   90.00
_cell.angle_beta   90.00
_cell.angle_gamma   90.00
#
_symmetry.space_group_name_H-M   'P 1'
#
loop_
_entity.id
_entity.type
_entity.pdbx_description
1 polymer ?
#
loop_
_entity_poly.entity_id
_entity_poly.type
_entity_poly.pdbx_seq_one_letter_code
_entity_poly.pdbx_strand_id
1 'polypeptide(L)'
;MFLLCCVTNCFCDIQDLSLKQKYLVTFTVGYKQRENVNAAVQKFSENFTILLFHYDGRTSEWDEFEWSKRAIHVSTRKQTKWWYAKRFLHPDIVAPYEYIFVWDEDLAVEHFDAEEYIKLAKKHGLEISQPALDTEKEIAWRMTRRKGDVEVHKETEERPDYCPDPHLPPCAAFVEIMAPVFSRKAWRCVWHMIQVHSPLNYKS
;
A
#
# COMPACT_ATOMS: atom_id res chain seq x y z
N MET A 1 -21.74 15.66 -46.74
CA MET A 1 -21.97 16.94 -46.03
C MET A 1 -22.94 16.66 -44.90
N PHE A 2 -22.48 16.85 -43.65
CA PHE A 2 -23.13 16.66 -42.34
C PHE A 2 -24.39 15.79 -42.24
N LEU A 3 -24.27 14.65 -41.53
CA LEU A 3 -25.35 14.10 -40.73
C LEU A 3 -24.86 13.91 -39.29
N LEU A 4 -25.39 14.73 -38.37
CA LEU A 4 -25.35 14.47 -36.94
C LEU A 4 -26.57 13.59 -36.63
N CYS A 5 -26.35 12.36 -36.18
CA CYS A 5 -27.38 11.54 -35.57
C CYS A 5 -26.74 10.77 -34.42
N CYS A 6 -26.99 11.19 -33.19
CA CYS A 6 -26.90 10.30 -32.04
C CYS A 6 -28.11 10.63 -31.16
N VAL A 7 -29.19 9.92 -31.47
CA VAL A 7 -30.40 9.87 -30.67
C VAL A 7 -30.15 8.91 -29.51
N THR A 8 -30.71 9.28 -28.35
CA THR A 8 -31.00 8.45 -27.17
C THR A 8 -29.85 7.98 -26.29
N ASN A 9 -29.80 8.58 -25.09
CA ASN A 9 -29.72 7.85 -23.82
C ASN A 9 -28.71 6.71 -23.74
N CYS A 10 -27.46 7.02 -23.43
CA CYS A 10 -26.66 6.09 -22.63
C CYS A 10 -27.17 6.15 -21.18
N PHE A 11 -28.31 5.53 -20.92
CA PHE A 11 -28.57 4.96 -19.60
C PHE A 11 -27.54 3.84 -19.44
N CYS A 12 -26.53 4.07 -18.60
CA CYS A 12 -25.78 2.96 -18.05
C CYS A 12 -26.72 2.31 -17.04
N ASP A 13 -27.29 1.16 -17.38
CA ASP A 13 -28.08 0.38 -16.43
C ASP A 13 -27.25 0.17 -15.17
N ILE A 14 -27.66 0.79 -14.06
CA ILE A 14 -27.08 0.59 -12.71
C ILE A 14 -27.64 -0.73 -12.15
N GLN A 15 -27.57 -1.78 -12.95
CA GLN A 15 -27.83 -3.17 -12.56
C GLN A 15 -26.63 -4.06 -12.89
N ASP A 16 -25.43 -3.49 -12.82
CA ASP A 16 -24.25 -4.25 -12.45
C ASP A 16 -23.86 -3.84 -11.01
N LEU A 17 -24.49 -4.48 -10.02
CA LEU A 17 -23.98 -4.52 -8.65
C LEU A 17 -22.72 -5.41 -8.63
N SER A 18 -21.74 -5.11 -9.47
CA SER A 18 -20.46 -5.83 -9.49
C SER A 18 -19.56 -5.24 -8.43
N LEU A 19 -18.99 -6.10 -7.59
CA LEU A 19 -18.12 -5.79 -6.45
C LEU A 19 -17.21 -4.58 -6.72
N LYS A 20 -17.60 -3.38 -6.27
CA LYS A 20 -16.72 -2.23 -6.31
C LYS A 20 -15.68 -2.42 -5.21
N GLN A 21 -14.49 -2.87 -5.60
CA GLN A 21 -13.37 -2.99 -4.66
C GLN A 21 -13.23 -1.67 -3.89
N LYS A 22 -13.26 -1.77 -2.56
CA LYS A 22 -13.26 -0.62 -1.65
C LYS A 22 -11.85 -0.18 -1.32
N TYR A 23 -10.87 -1.07 -1.47
CA TYR A 23 -9.51 -0.85 -1.00
C TYR A 23 -8.53 -1.16 -2.14
N LEU A 24 -7.37 -0.51 -2.10
CA LEU A 24 -6.27 -0.75 -3.03
C LEU A 24 -5.07 -1.25 -2.24
N VAL A 25 -4.46 -2.34 -2.69
CA VAL A 25 -3.12 -2.72 -2.27
C VAL A 25 -2.18 -2.67 -3.45
N THR A 26 -1.03 -2.03 -3.23
CA THR A 26 0.08 -2.00 -4.17
C THR A 26 1.27 -2.73 -3.58
N PHE A 27 1.93 -3.56 -4.38
CA PHE A 27 3.18 -4.21 -4.03
C PHE A 27 4.27 -3.78 -5.00
N THR A 28 5.44 -3.44 -4.48
CA THR A 28 6.64 -3.25 -5.33
C THR A 28 7.44 -4.53 -5.37
N VAL A 29 7.41 -5.20 -6.52
CA VAL A 29 7.75 -6.62 -6.62
C VAL A 29 8.87 -6.92 -7.61
N GLY A 30 9.63 -7.95 -7.26
CA GLY A 30 10.52 -8.70 -8.11
C GLY A 30 10.25 -10.19 -7.95
N TYR A 31 10.42 -10.94 -9.03
CA TYR A 31 10.04 -12.35 -9.12
C TYR A 31 10.74 -13.24 -8.08
N LYS A 32 11.88 -12.82 -7.53
CA LYS A 32 12.58 -13.57 -6.48
C LYS A 32 11.76 -13.70 -5.19
N GLN A 33 10.90 -12.73 -4.88
CA GLN A 33 10.06 -12.73 -3.67
C GLN A 33 8.61 -13.17 -3.93
N ARG A 34 8.33 -13.73 -5.11
CA ARG A 34 6.97 -14.08 -5.55
C ARG A 34 6.18 -14.96 -4.57
N GLU A 35 6.84 -15.89 -3.87
CA GLU A 35 6.17 -16.77 -2.90
C GLU A 35 5.72 -15.97 -1.67
N ASN A 36 6.51 -15.00 -1.23
CA ASN A 36 6.12 -14.12 -0.12
C ASN A 36 4.97 -13.20 -0.54
N VAL A 37 5.03 -12.65 -1.76
CA VAL A 37 3.93 -11.84 -2.30
C VAL A 37 2.66 -12.67 -2.47
N ASN A 38 2.77 -13.93 -2.91
CA ASN A 38 1.63 -14.84 -3.00
C ASN A 38 1.01 -15.09 -1.62
N ALA A 39 1.81 -15.33 -0.58
CA ALA A 39 1.33 -15.45 0.80
C ALA A 39 0.66 -14.15 1.30
N ALA A 40 1.23 -12.99 0.96
CA ALA A 40 0.69 -11.68 1.33
C ALA A 40 -0.65 -11.39 0.64
N VAL A 41 -0.78 -11.71 -0.66
CA VAL A 41 -2.02 -11.52 -1.42
C VAL A 41 -3.18 -12.30 -0.82
N GLN A 42 -2.92 -13.50 -0.28
CA GLN A 42 -3.96 -14.30 0.39
C GLN A 42 -4.52 -13.66 1.67
N LYS A 43 -3.86 -12.63 2.22
CA LYS A 43 -4.36 -11.88 3.38
C LYS A 43 -5.31 -10.74 3.01
N PHE A 44 -5.52 -10.50 1.71
CA PHE A 44 -6.45 -9.51 1.21
C PHE A 44 -7.71 -10.18 0.66
N SER A 45 -8.85 -9.68 1.11
CA SER A 45 -10.16 -10.13 0.64
C SER A 45 -10.45 -9.65 -0.79
N GLU A 46 -11.56 -10.10 -1.36
CA GLU A 46 -12.06 -9.65 -2.66
C GLU A 46 -12.44 -8.15 -2.70
N ASN A 47 -12.48 -7.47 -1.55
CA ASN A 47 -12.67 -6.02 -1.48
C ASN A 47 -11.44 -5.23 -1.95
N PHE A 48 -10.31 -5.90 -2.18
CA PHE A 48 -9.06 -5.28 -2.59
C PHE A 48 -8.82 -5.40 -4.08
N THR A 49 -8.49 -4.27 -4.71
CA THR A 49 -7.78 -4.27 -5.99
C THR A 49 -6.30 -4.50 -5.71
N ILE A 50 -5.70 -5.45 -6.44
CA ILE A 50 -4.27 -5.76 -6.35
C ILE A 50 -3.54 -5.11 -7.52
N LEU A 51 -2.52 -4.33 -7.22
CA LEU A 51 -1.66 -3.65 -8.20
C LEU A 51 -0.19 -4.00 -7.93
N LEU A 52 0.48 -4.55 -8.93
CA LEU A 52 1.88 -4.95 -8.85
C LEU A 52 2.76 -3.96 -9.62
N PHE A 53 3.78 -3.42 -8.94
CA PHE A 53 4.82 -2.57 -9.49
C PHE A 53 6.10 -3.37 -9.71
N HIS A 54 6.34 -3.81 -10.95
CA HIS A 54 7.42 -4.71 -11.33
C HIS A 54 8.73 -3.96 -11.59
N TYR A 55 9.61 -3.88 -10.61
CA TYR A 55 10.90 -3.20 -10.77
C TYR A 55 11.94 -4.04 -11.54
N ASP A 56 11.71 -5.34 -11.71
CA ASP A 56 12.60 -6.25 -12.44
C ASP A 56 12.20 -6.46 -13.91
N GLY A 57 11.01 -6.02 -14.29
CA GLY A 57 10.48 -6.15 -15.64
C GLY A 57 9.86 -7.51 -15.97
N ARG A 58 9.67 -8.40 -14.99
CA ARG A 58 9.23 -9.79 -15.18
C ARG A 58 7.74 -9.91 -14.87
N THR A 59 6.89 -9.62 -15.85
CA THR A 59 5.43 -9.63 -15.65
C THR A 59 4.79 -10.98 -15.98
N SER A 60 5.14 -11.59 -17.11
CA SER A 60 4.54 -12.84 -17.59
C SER A 60 4.80 -14.03 -16.67
N GLU A 61 5.92 -14.05 -15.94
CA GLU A 61 6.21 -15.16 -15.04
C GLU A 61 5.25 -15.25 -13.84
N TRP A 62 4.57 -14.15 -13.52
CA TRP A 62 3.54 -14.14 -12.47
C TRP A 62 2.23 -14.81 -12.90
N ASP A 63 2.07 -15.14 -14.19
CA ASP A 63 0.89 -15.88 -14.70
C ASP A 63 0.78 -17.30 -14.10
N GLU A 64 1.81 -17.77 -13.40
CA GLU A 64 1.76 -18.98 -12.57
C GLU A 64 0.72 -18.89 -11.45
N PHE A 65 0.38 -17.68 -10.99
CA PHE A 65 -0.63 -17.45 -9.98
C PHE A 65 -1.95 -16.98 -10.61
N GLU A 66 -3.03 -17.73 -10.41
CA GLU A 66 -4.36 -17.37 -10.97
C GLU A 66 -4.89 -16.01 -10.50
N TRP A 67 -4.56 -15.61 -9.26
CA TRP A 67 -4.93 -14.28 -8.77
C TRP A 67 -4.18 -13.17 -9.52
N SER A 68 -2.96 -13.44 -10.01
CA SER A 68 -2.14 -12.43 -10.70
C SER A 68 -2.75 -12.06 -12.05
N LYS A 69 -3.40 -12.99 -12.74
CA LYS A 69 -4.09 -12.71 -14.02
C LYS A 69 -5.22 -11.68 -13.88
N ARG A 70 -5.74 -11.49 -12.66
CA ARG A 70 -6.77 -10.50 -12.32
C ARG A 70 -6.19 -9.22 -11.70
N ALA A 71 -4.90 -9.24 -11.34
CA ALA A 71 -4.22 -8.09 -10.79
C ALA A 71 -3.86 -7.08 -11.92
N ILE A 72 -3.61 -5.84 -11.52
CA ILE A 72 -3.10 -4.82 -12.43
C ILE A 72 -1.58 -4.88 -12.37
N HIS A 73 -0.92 -4.93 -13.53
CA HIS A 73 0.54 -4.98 -13.62
C HIS A 73 1.07 -3.69 -14.24
N VAL A 74 2.03 -3.04 -13.57
CA VAL A 74 2.78 -1.91 -14.11
C VAL A 74 4.26 -2.23 -14.00
N SER A 75 4.99 -2.07 -15.10
CA SER A 75 6.38 -2.51 -15.20
C SER A 75 7.29 -1.41 -15.71
N THR A 76 8.30 -1.06 -14.92
CA THR A 76 9.38 -0.14 -15.26
C THR A 76 10.63 -0.53 -14.49
N ARG A 77 11.69 -0.89 -15.22
CA ARG A 77 12.89 -1.43 -14.57
C ARG A 77 13.57 -0.43 -13.64
N LYS A 78 14.08 -0.94 -12.52
CA LYS A 78 14.94 -0.22 -11.56
C LYS A 78 14.31 1.05 -10.98
N GLN A 79 13.02 1.02 -10.67
CA GLN A 79 12.31 2.11 -10.03
C GLN A 79 11.93 1.79 -8.59
N THR A 80 11.80 2.83 -7.76
CA THR A 80 11.38 2.70 -6.37
C THR A 80 9.86 2.66 -6.25
N LYS A 81 9.36 2.12 -5.13
CA LYS A 81 7.93 2.13 -4.77
C LYS A 81 7.28 3.51 -4.91
N TRP A 82 7.93 4.55 -4.41
CA TRP A 82 7.43 5.92 -4.48
C TRP A 82 7.46 6.52 -5.88
N TRP A 83 8.41 6.10 -6.73
CA TRP A 83 8.44 6.50 -8.13
C TRP A 83 7.18 6.03 -8.87
N TYR A 84 6.75 4.79 -8.61
CA TYR A 84 5.50 4.23 -9.13
C TYR A 84 4.29 4.93 -8.54
N ALA A 85 4.22 5.03 -7.22
CA ALA A 85 3.09 5.65 -6.53
C ALA A 85 2.83 7.08 -7.03
N LYS A 86 3.90 7.87 -7.23
CA LYS A 86 3.78 9.23 -7.76
C LYS A 86 3.16 9.28 -9.17
N ARG A 87 3.41 8.28 -10.02
CA ARG A 87 2.98 8.27 -11.43
C ARG A 87 1.64 7.59 -11.65
N PHE A 88 1.35 6.53 -10.90
CA PHE A 88 0.19 5.67 -11.16
C PHE A 88 -0.92 5.78 -10.12
N LEU A 89 -0.64 6.39 -8.96
CA LEU A 89 -1.62 6.58 -7.88
C LEU A 89 -2.01 8.05 -7.73
N HIS A 90 -2.30 8.74 -8.83
CA HIS A 90 -2.82 10.12 -8.76
C HIS A 90 -4.11 10.14 -7.91
N PRO A 91 -4.34 11.17 -7.07
CA PRO A 91 -5.51 11.22 -6.18
C PRO A 91 -6.86 10.97 -6.86
N ASP A 92 -7.03 11.41 -8.10
CA ASP A 92 -8.26 11.20 -8.86
C ASP A 92 -8.39 9.77 -9.43
N ILE A 93 -7.27 9.08 -9.69
CA ILE A 93 -7.27 7.67 -10.12
C ILE A 93 -7.69 6.76 -8.96
N VAL A 94 -7.17 7.03 -7.76
CA VAL A 94 -7.43 6.21 -6.58
C VAL A 94 -8.61 6.70 -5.73
N ALA A 95 -9.30 7.76 -6.15
CA ALA A 95 -10.47 8.31 -5.48
C ALA A 95 -11.61 7.30 -5.17
N PRO A 96 -11.81 6.22 -5.95
CA PRO A 96 -12.78 5.18 -5.62
C PRO A 96 -12.45 4.38 -4.36
N TYR A 97 -11.17 4.28 -3.97
CA TYR A 97 -10.74 3.47 -2.83
C TYR A 97 -10.76 4.27 -1.54
N GLU A 98 -11.22 3.66 -0.45
CA GLU A 98 -11.24 4.26 0.89
C GLU A 98 -9.87 4.25 1.56
N TYR A 99 -9.10 3.19 1.32
CA TYR A 99 -7.74 2.98 1.85
C TYR A 99 -6.80 2.48 0.75
N ILE A 100 -5.55 2.94 0.83
CA ILE A 100 -4.48 2.66 -0.14
C ILE A 100 -3.27 2.12 0.63
N PHE A 101 -2.93 0.87 0.37
CA PHE A 101 -1.79 0.17 0.95
C PHE A 101 -0.61 0.23 -0.01
N VAL A 102 0.56 0.62 0.48
CA VAL A 102 1.79 0.76 -0.31
C VAL A 102 2.86 -0.15 0.28
N TRP A 103 2.84 -1.42 -0.11
CA TRP A 103 3.53 -2.52 0.55
C TRP A 103 4.86 -2.92 -0.10
N ASP A 104 5.82 -3.28 0.76
CA ASP A 104 7.03 -3.98 0.37
C ASP A 104 6.77 -5.49 0.23
N GLU A 105 7.58 -6.15 -0.60
CA GLU A 105 7.38 -7.54 -1.01
C GLU A 105 7.94 -8.59 -0.03
N ASP A 106 8.71 -8.18 0.97
CA ASP A 106 9.47 -9.06 1.87
C ASP A 106 8.94 -9.08 3.32
N LEU A 107 7.75 -8.52 3.53
CA LEU A 107 7.10 -8.50 4.84
C LEU A 107 6.49 -9.86 5.17
N ALA A 108 6.70 -10.26 6.42
CA ALA A 108 6.05 -11.41 7.03
C ALA A 108 4.57 -11.09 7.33
N VAL A 109 3.66 -12.03 7.06
CA VAL A 109 2.20 -11.82 7.02
C VAL A 109 1.40 -12.87 7.78
N GLU A 110 2.05 -13.76 8.52
CA GLU A 110 1.45 -14.91 9.19
C GLU A 110 0.27 -14.50 10.07
N HIS A 111 0.45 -13.45 10.87
CA HIS A 111 -0.54 -12.92 11.81
C HIS A 111 -1.28 -11.67 11.29
N PHE A 112 -1.11 -11.32 10.02
CA PHE A 112 -1.77 -10.16 9.43
C PHE A 112 -3.16 -10.52 8.88
N ASP A 113 -4.13 -9.63 9.13
CA ASP A 113 -5.48 -9.63 8.58
C ASP A 113 -5.81 -8.21 8.10
N ALA A 114 -6.06 -8.04 6.80
CA ALA A 114 -6.26 -6.74 6.20
C ALA A 114 -7.61 -6.10 6.58
N GLU A 115 -8.65 -6.89 6.79
CA GLU A 115 -9.99 -6.38 7.13
C GLU A 115 -10.04 -5.94 8.59
N GLU A 116 -9.45 -6.72 9.51
CA GLU A 116 -9.33 -6.31 10.90
C GLU A 116 -8.43 -5.07 11.04
N TYR A 117 -7.35 -4.99 10.26
CA TYR A 117 -6.51 -3.80 10.21
C TYR A 117 -7.32 -2.55 9.82
N ILE A 118 -8.10 -2.62 8.74
CA ILE A 118 -8.93 -1.49 8.29
C ILE A 118 -9.97 -1.13 9.35
N LYS A 119 -10.58 -2.12 10.01
CA LYS A 119 -11.53 -1.90 11.10
C LYS A 119 -10.89 -1.12 12.25
N LEU A 120 -9.66 -1.46 12.65
CA LEU A 120 -8.91 -0.73 13.67
C LEU A 120 -8.54 0.68 13.20
N ALA A 121 -8.08 0.83 11.95
CA ALA A 121 -7.74 2.13 11.38
C ALA A 121 -8.95 3.07 11.37
N LYS A 122 -10.13 2.57 10.98
CA LYS A 122 -11.40 3.32 11.03
C LYS A 122 -11.81 3.64 12.47
N LYS A 123 -11.76 2.65 13.37
CA LYS A 123 -12.13 2.81 14.80
C LYS A 123 -11.32 3.92 15.48
N HIS A 124 -10.03 4.00 15.18
CA HIS A 124 -9.09 4.93 15.83
C HIS A 124 -8.79 6.20 15.01
N GLY A 125 -9.48 6.40 13.88
CA GLY A 125 -9.31 7.57 13.02
C GLY A 125 -7.89 7.70 12.46
N LEU A 126 -7.27 6.57 12.11
CA LEU A 126 -5.90 6.55 11.58
C LEU A 126 -5.91 6.87 10.08
N GLU A 127 -5.47 8.08 9.75
CA GLU A 127 -5.42 8.59 8.39
C GLU A 127 -4.13 8.15 7.66
N ILE A 128 -3.02 8.01 8.40
CA ILE A 128 -1.74 7.45 7.96
C ILE A 128 -1.29 6.48 9.05
N SER A 129 -1.04 5.23 8.68
CA SER A 129 -0.68 4.17 9.62
C SER A 129 0.11 3.06 8.94
N GLN A 130 0.58 2.09 9.70
CA GLN A 130 1.07 0.81 9.18
C GLN A 130 0.71 -0.32 10.15
N PRO A 131 0.64 -1.58 9.68
CA PRO A 131 0.59 -2.73 10.57
C PRO A 131 1.85 -2.83 11.42
N ALA A 132 1.72 -3.33 12.64
CA ALA A 132 2.88 -3.59 13.49
C ALA A 132 3.60 -4.89 13.06
N LEU A 133 4.92 -4.89 13.16
CA LEU A 133 5.77 -6.03 12.86
C LEU A 133 5.78 -6.99 14.03
N ASP A 134 5.41 -8.24 13.76
CA ASP A 134 5.46 -9.33 14.71
C ASP A 134 6.75 -10.14 14.47
N THR A 135 7.81 -9.81 15.20
CA THR A 135 9.10 -10.47 15.06
C THR A 135 9.83 -10.54 16.39
N GLU A 136 10.53 -11.66 16.59
CA GLU A 136 11.44 -11.86 17.72
C GLU A 136 12.84 -11.28 17.45
N LYS A 137 13.11 -10.88 16.19
CA LYS A 137 14.39 -10.28 15.80
C LYS A 137 14.46 -8.81 16.21
N GLU A 138 15.67 -8.29 16.26
CA GLU A 138 15.90 -6.86 16.42
C GLU A 138 15.32 -6.10 15.23
N ILE A 139 14.43 -5.14 15.51
CA ILE A 139 13.85 -4.26 14.50
C ILE A 139 14.55 -2.91 14.46
N ALA A 140 14.49 -2.21 13.33
CA ALA A 140 15.11 -0.89 13.19
C ALA A 140 14.53 0.13 14.18
N TRP A 141 13.21 0.12 14.38
CA TRP A 141 12.50 1.08 15.23
C TRP A 141 11.52 0.35 16.15
N ARG A 142 11.63 0.49 17.48
CA ARG A 142 10.71 -0.18 18.43
C ARG A 142 9.26 0.27 18.23
N MET A 143 9.04 1.45 17.66
CA MET A 143 7.71 1.95 17.32
C MET A 143 6.96 1.01 16.37
N THR A 144 7.67 0.27 15.51
CA THR A 144 7.00 -0.62 14.56
C THR A 144 6.71 -2.00 15.14
N ARG A 145 7.15 -2.29 16.37
CA ARG A 145 6.90 -3.58 17.02
C ARG A 145 5.44 -3.76 17.39
N ARG A 146 4.93 -4.99 17.22
CA ARG A 146 3.67 -5.40 17.82
C ARG A 146 3.74 -5.35 19.34
N LYS A 147 2.76 -4.71 19.97
CA LYS A 147 2.51 -4.75 21.42
C LYS A 147 1.28 -5.63 21.68
N GLY A 148 1.42 -6.63 22.56
CA GLY A 148 0.40 -7.68 22.74
C GLY A 148 -0.81 -7.25 23.59
N ASP A 149 -0.71 -6.14 24.29
CA ASP A 149 -1.65 -5.63 25.29
C ASP A 149 -2.52 -4.47 24.78
N VAL A 150 -2.28 -3.98 23.56
CA VAL A 150 -2.98 -2.83 22.97
C VAL A 150 -3.39 -3.08 21.51
N GLU A 151 -4.49 -2.47 21.08
CA GLU A 151 -4.93 -2.53 19.67
C GLU A 151 -4.08 -1.63 18.76
N VAL A 152 -3.67 -0.46 19.26
CA VAL A 152 -2.89 0.56 18.55
C VAL A 152 -2.01 1.27 19.56
N HIS A 153 -0.76 1.56 19.19
CA HIS A 153 0.10 2.49 19.91
C HIS A 153 0.60 3.58 18.97
N LYS A 154 0.72 4.81 19.50
CA LYS A 154 1.22 5.99 18.77
C LYS A 154 2.53 6.53 19.34
N GLU A 155 3.01 5.89 20.40
CA GLU A 155 4.19 6.28 21.16
C GLU A 155 4.97 5.03 21.55
N THR A 156 6.28 5.18 21.66
CA THR A 156 7.19 4.15 22.14
C THR A 156 8.34 4.75 22.91
N GLU A 157 8.89 3.97 23.84
CA GLU A 157 10.22 4.22 24.37
C GLU A 157 11.24 3.55 23.44
N GLU A 158 12.10 4.36 22.84
CA GLU A 158 13.14 3.88 21.95
C GLU A 158 14.46 3.61 22.70
N ARG A 159 15.46 3.05 22.03
CA ARG A 159 16.83 2.92 22.56
C ARG A 159 17.39 4.30 22.94
N PRO A 160 18.30 4.35 23.93
CA PRO A 160 19.05 5.58 24.22
C PRO A 160 19.66 6.17 22.94
N ASP A 161 19.66 7.48 22.82
CA ASP A 161 20.20 8.27 21.69
C ASP A 161 19.46 8.16 20.34
N TYR A 162 18.49 7.25 20.20
CA TYR A 162 17.64 7.15 19.01
C TYR A 162 16.40 8.07 19.07
N CYS A 163 16.15 8.64 20.25
CA CYS A 163 14.99 9.48 20.55
C CYS A 163 15.41 10.76 21.26
N PRO A 164 15.93 11.77 20.55
CA PRO A 164 16.30 13.03 21.17
C PRO A 164 15.07 13.83 21.65
N ASP A 165 13.92 13.62 21.01
CA ASP A 165 12.65 14.28 21.33
C ASP A 165 11.49 13.28 21.18
N PRO A 166 10.68 13.04 22.23
CA PRO A 166 9.54 12.13 22.16
C PRO A 166 8.44 12.59 21.19
N HIS A 167 8.41 13.86 20.79
CA HIS A 167 7.48 14.43 19.82
C HIS A 167 7.96 14.35 18.37
N LEU A 168 9.17 13.82 18.13
CA LEU A 168 9.72 13.63 16.79
C LEU A 168 9.82 12.14 16.42
N PRO A 169 9.82 11.81 15.12
CA PRO A 169 10.19 10.48 14.67
C PRO A 169 11.56 10.04 15.21
N PRO A 170 11.73 8.76 15.56
CA PRO A 170 10.77 7.65 15.42
C PRO A 170 9.75 7.54 16.58
N CYS A 171 9.84 8.41 17.59
CA CYS A 171 9.19 8.24 18.88
C CYS A 171 7.74 8.72 18.93
N ALA A 172 7.39 9.69 18.08
CA ALA A 172 6.03 10.17 17.89
C ALA A 172 5.40 9.62 16.62
N ALA A 173 4.27 8.93 16.77
CA ALA A 173 3.32 8.51 15.74
C ALA A 173 3.95 8.23 14.35
N PHE A 174 5.06 7.49 14.35
CA PHE A 174 5.89 7.28 13.17
C PHE A 174 5.38 6.11 12.36
N VAL A 175 5.31 6.32 11.05
CA VAL A 175 4.99 5.28 10.07
C VAL A 175 6.24 5.03 9.24
N GLU A 176 6.79 3.84 9.38
CA GLU A 176 7.91 3.39 8.59
C GLU A 176 7.48 3.17 7.13
N ILE A 177 8.43 3.36 6.21
CA ILE A 177 8.16 3.38 4.77
C ILE A 177 7.85 1.99 4.20
N MET A 178 7.96 0.91 4.97
CA MET A 178 7.76 -0.45 4.47
C MET A 178 6.32 -0.78 4.11
N ALA A 179 5.38 -0.44 5.00
CA ALA A 179 3.97 -0.82 4.89
C ALA A 179 2.98 0.30 5.13
N PRO A 180 3.21 1.54 4.65
CA PRO A 180 2.29 2.62 4.94
C PRO A 180 0.93 2.37 4.27
N VAL A 181 -0.10 2.65 5.05
CA VAL A 181 -1.49 2.63 4.66
C VAL A 181 -2.05 4.03 4.83
N PHE A 182 -2.71 4.51 3.79
CA PHE A 182 -3.27 5.85 3.74
C PHE A 182 -4.77 5.74 3.59
N SER A 183 -5.51 6.56 4.34
CA SER A 183 -6.87 6.86 3.95
C SER A 183 -6.86 7.61 2.61
N ARG A 184 -7.99 7.58 1.90
CA ARG A 184 -8.21 8.43 0.72
C ARG A 184 -7.91 9.90 1.00
N LYS A 185 -8.33 10.43 2.15
CA LYS A 185 -8.16 11.84 2.51
C LYS A 185 -6.67 12.17 2.67
N ALA A 186 -5.94 11.36 3.42
CA ALA A 186 -4.51 11.53 3.62
C ALA A 186 -3.75 11.44 2.30
N TRP A 187 -4.09 10.50 1.43
CA TRP A 187 -3.40 10.31 0.16
C TRP A 187 -3.48 11.55 -0.75
N ARG A 188 -4.62 12.29 -0.75
CA ARG A 188 -4.73 13.55 -1.51
C ARG A 188 -3.66 14.56 -1.10
N CYS A 189 -3.24 14.56 0.17
CA CYS A 189 -2.16 15.42 0.66
C CYS A 189 -0.79 14.79 0.41
N VAL A 190 -0.61 13.53 0.85
CA VAL A 190 0.68 12.81 0.79
C VAL A 190 1.22 12.73 -0.63
N TRP A 191 0.36 12.48 -1.62
CA TRP A 191 0.79 12.38 -3.00
C TRP A 191 1.51 13.65 -3.50
N HIS A 192 1.11 14.84 -3.03
CA HIS A 192 1.77 16.10 -3.38
C HIS A 192 3.12 16.29 -2.67
N MET A 193 3.31 15.62 -1.52
CA MET A 193 4.57 15.67 -0.77
C MET A 193 5.63 14.72 -1.31
N ILE A 194 5.24 13.64 -2.02
CA ILE A 194 6.18 12.67 -2.60
C ILE A 194 7.12 13.38 -3.58
N GLN A 195 8.41 13.40 -3.22
CA GLN A 195 9.50 13.87 -4.07
C GLN A 195 10.16 12.67 -4.77
N VAL A 196 10.06 12.61 -6.10
CA VAL A 196 10.71 11.56 -6.93
C VAL A 196 11.99 12.04 -7.60
N HIS A 197 12.45 13.26 -7.26
CA HIS A 197 13.69 13.84 -7.76
C HIS A 197 14.66 14.04 -6.59
N SER A 198 15.48 13.03 -6.33
CA SER A 198 16.83 13.24 -5.84
C SER A 198 17.67 12.01 -6.20
N PRO A 199 18.72 12.16 -7.03
CA PRO A 199 19.72 11.14 -7.19
C PRO A 199 20.53 11.07 -5.89
N LEU A 200 20.00 10.37 -4.88
CA LEU A 200 20.88 9.79 -3.89
C LEU A 200 21.63 8.70 -4.63
N ASN A 201 22.87 9.02 -4.99
CA ASN A 201 23.87 8.09 -5.47
C ASN A 201 23.82 6.82 -4.62
N TYR A 202 23.19 5.76 -5.13
CA TYR A 202 23.44 4.42 -4.65
C TYR A 202 24.93 4.17 -4.94
N LYS A 203 25.77 4.31 -3.92
CA LYS A 203 27.14 3.80 -4.00
C LYS A 203 27.04 2.30 -4.20
N SER A 204 27.63 1.87 -5.31
CA SER A 204 28.00 0.50 -5.66
C SER A 204 28.65 -0.25 -4.51
#